data_AF-A0A953B0K8-F1
#
_entry.id   AF-A0A953B0K8-F1
#
_cell.length_a   1.000
_cell.length_b   1.000
_cell.length_c   1.000
_cell.angle_alpha   90.00
_cell.angle_beta   90.00
_cell.angle_gamma   90.00
#
_symmetry.space_group_name_H-M   'P 1'
#
loop_
_entity.id
_entity.type
_entity.pdbx_description
1 polymer ?
#
loop_
_entity_poly.entity_id
_entity_poly.type
_entity_poly.pdbx_seq_one_letter_code
_entity_poly.pdbx_strand_id
1 'polypeptide(L)'
;MLGVVTALGLLAGCSSDIEQVRNAQPTGGSDFTRALAEEYKQFALYEADTRYDWPDAGYFARKGLAAANGEVVLPEDLANWDIPAGMVDELSSSRSRLITVLDGGARDSNPVLAARAQARFDCWVENAEENHEPMAIQACRDEFLTALEQLEQPAQPAATPAPPAPEVYIVLFDFDRANIRPDGQQVINRVLADAKAKGTPQISVTGHADRAGPADYNLALSLRRADAVRQALIAGGISADQITVSGRGEEEPAVPTPDGVREQANRRVEIIIQ
;
A
#
# COMPACT_ATOMS: atom_id res chain seq x y z
N MET A 1 8.49 64.18 18.10
CA MET A 1 7.92 62.85 17.82
C MET A 1 9.02 62.00 17.21
N LEU A 2 9.74 61.24 18.05
CA LEU A 2 10.76 60.29 17.62
C LEU A 2 10.04 58.98 17.31
N GLY A 3 9.95 58.61 16.03
CA GLY A 3 9.40 57.33 15.61
C GLY A 3 10.44 56.24 15.86
N VAL A 4 10.15 55.34 16.80
CA VAL A 4 10.92 54.11 17.03
C VAL A 4 10.55 53.15 15.91
N VAL A 5 11.51 52.85 15.03
CA VAL A 5 11.41 51.76 14.05
C VAL A 5 11.75 50.48 14.79
N THR A 6 10.73 49.67 15.11
CA THR A 6 10.93 48.33 15.66
C THR A 6 11.33 47.39 14.51
N ALA A 7 12.61 47.06 14.43
CA ALA A 7 13.08 45.99 13.57
C ALA A 7 12.62 44.65 14.16
N LEU A 8 11.61 44.03 13.53
CA LEU A 8 11.17 42.68 13.86
C LEU A 8 12.20 41.71 13.25
N GLY A 9 13.15 41.25 14.05
CA GLY A 9 14.05 40.18 13.66
C GLY A 9 13.28 38.86 13.59
N LEU A 10 13.12 38.31 12.38
CA LEU A 10 12.63 36.95 12.16
C LEU A 10 13.73 35.97 12.59
N LEU A 11 13.63 35.45 13.81
CA LEU A 11 14.33 34.25 14.23
C LEU A 11 13.62 33.06 13.59
N ALA A 12 13.99 32.71 12.36
CA ALA A 12 13.64 31.42 11.77
C ALA A 12 14.46 30.34 12.48
N GLY A 13 13.95 29.85 13.61
CA GLY A 13 14.58 28.80 14.42
C GLY A 13 14.22 27.41 13.92
N CYS A 14 15.02 26.39 14.27
CA CYS A 14 14.87 24.99 13.87
C CYS A 14 13.45 24.39 14.05
N SER A 15 12.63 24.97 14.93
CA SER A 15 11.21 24.61 15.09
C SER A 15 10.36 24.92 13.85
N SER A 16 10.76 25.88 13.01
CA SER A 16 10.04 26.19 11.77
C SER A 16 10.20 25.11 10.72
N ASP A 17 11.37 24.49 10.59
CA ASP A 17 11.62 23.47 9.56
C ASP A 17 10.88 22.18 9.89
N ILE A 18 10.88 21.79 11.16
CA ILE A 18 10.16 20.61 11.65
C ILE A 18 8.65 20.78 11.46
N GLU A 19 8.08 21.94 11.80
CA GLU A 19 6.66 22.20 11.54
C GLU A 19 6.34 22.31 10.05
N GLN A 20 7.23 22.87 9.23
CA GLN A 20 7.05 22.91 7.79
C GLN A 20 7.05 21.50 7.20
N VAL A 21 8.01 20.64 7.55
CA VAL A 21 8.07 19.26 7.02
C VAL A 21 6.90 18.41 7.51
N ARG A 22 6.45 18.61 8.76
CA ARG A 22 5.24 17.95 9.31
C ARG A 22 4.03 18.18 8.42
N ASN A 23 3.86 19.41 7.94
CA ASN A 23 2.73 19.84 7.13
C ASN A 23 2.99 19.75 5.61
N ALA A 24 4.21 19.41 5.19
CA ALA A 24 4.56 19.30 3.79
C ALA A 24 3.75 18.18 3.11
N GLN A 25 3.22 18.50 1.93
CA GLN A 25 2.60 17.57 1.01
C GLN A 25 3.40 17.59 -0.29
N PRO A 26 4.26 16.60 -0.54
CA PRO A 26 5.07 16.56 -1.75
C PRO A 26 4.15 16.30 -2.95
N THR A 27 3.73 17.37 -3.62
CA THR A 27 2.78 17.34 -4.75
C THR A 27 3.48 17.57 -6.11
N GLY A 28 4.75 17.98 -6.09
CA GLY A 28 5.63 18.11 -7.27
C GLY A 28 6.77 17.09 -7.26
N GLY A 29 7.70 17.20 -8.23
CA GLY A 29 8.89 16.35 -8.32
C GLY A 29 8.64 14.96 -8.93
N SER A 30 9.67 14.11 -8.93
CA SER A 30 9.57 12.72 -9.38
C SER A 30 8.97 11.82 -8.31
N ASP A 31 8.57 10.60 -8.67
CA ASP A 31 8.10 9.59 -7.72
C ASP A 31 9.14 9.34 -6.61
N PHE A 32 10.42 9.36 -6.97
CA PHE A 32 11.53 9.22 -6.03
C PHE A 32 11.61 10.40 -5.06
N THR A 33 11.59 11.65 -5.53
CA THR A 33 11.72 12.81 -4.62
C THR A 33 10.53 12.92 -3.68
N ARG A 34 9.32 12.53 -4.13
CA ARG A 34 8.14 12.47 -3.24
C ARG A 34 8.27 11.38 -2.17
N ALA A 35 8.75 10.19 -2.54
CA ALA A 35 9.00 9.11 -1.59
C ALA A 35 10.12 9.48 -0.59
N LEU A 36 11.18 10.11 -1.07
CA LEU A 36 12.31 10.55 -0.26
C LEU A 36 11.91 11.65 0.74
N ALA A 37 11.05 12.58 0.30
CA ALA A 37 10.48 13.59 1.18
C ALA A 37 9.69 12.97 2.34
N GLU A 38 8.92 11.91 2.06
CA GLU A 38 8.17 11.20 3.11
C GLU A 38 9.10 10.45 4.06
N GLU A 39 10.13 9.75 3.55
CA GLU A 39 11.11 9.05 4.41
C GLU A 39 11.85 10.03 5.34
N TYR A 40 12.34 11.16 4.83
CA TYR A 40 13.01 12.16 5.68
C TYR A 40 12.06 12.88 6.62
N LYS A 41 10.79 13.10 6.22
CA LYS A 41 9.77 13.63 7.12
C LYS A 41 9.58 12.71 8.31
N GLN A 42 9.39 11.41 8.08
CA GLN A 42 9.21 10.45 9.17
C GLN A 42 10.43 10.41 10.08
N PHE A 43 11.63 10.46 9.52
CA PHE A 43 12.85 10.47 10.31
C PHE A 43 12.99 11.74 11.16
N ALA A 44 12.79 12.91 10.56
CA ALA A 44 12.81 14.19 11.28
C ALA A 44 11.79 14.26 12.42
N LEU A 45 10.59 13.70 12.20
CA LEU A 45 9.56 13.65 13.23
C LEU A 45 9.87 12.63 14.34
N TYR A 46 10.51 11.51 14.00
CA TYR A 46 11.00 10.58 15.02
C TYR A 46 12.05 11.24 15.93
N GLU A 47 13.02 11.93 15.35
CA GLU A 47 14.03 12.67 16.12
C GLU A 47 13.41 13.75 17.00
N ALA A 48 12.49 14.55 16.45
CA ALA A 48 11.82 15.62 17.19
C ALA A 48 10.91 15.10 18.32
N ASP A 49 10.01 14.17 17.98
CA ASP A 49 8.86 13.84 18.83
C ASP A 49 9.17 12.67 19.78
N THR A 50 10.14 11.82 19.43
CA THR A 50 10.49 10.62 20.21
C THR A 50 11.84 10.76 20.91
N ARG A 51 12.85 11.26 20.19
CA ARG A 51 14.24 11.36 20.69
C ARG A 51 14.52 12.70 21.35
N TYR A 52 13.73 13.71 21.01
CA TYR A 52 13.94 15.10 21.38
C TYR A 52 15.28 15.65 20.90
N ASP A 53 15.80 15.10 19.79
CA ASP A 53 16.99 15.60 19.10
C ASP A 53 16.61 16.67 18.07
N TRP A 54 16.58 17.92 18.51
CA TRP A 54 16.19 19.04 17.67
C TRP A 54 17.20 19.39 16.57
N PRO A 55 18.53 19.33 16.80
CA PRO A 55 19.52 19.45 15.73
C PRO A 55 19.30 18.49 14.57
N ASP A 56 19.17 17.19 14.85
CA ASP A 56 19.04 16.16 13.80
C ASP A 56 17.67 16.19 13.15
N ALA A 57 16.62 16.38 13.95
CA ALA A 57 15.28 16.63 13.43
C ALA A 57 15.26 17.82 12.46
N GLY A 58 15.92 18.93 12.81
CA GLY A 58 16.01 20.09 11.94
C GLY A 58 16.81 19.81 10.66
N TYR A 59 17.89 19.04 10.76
CA TYR A 59 18.71 18.65 9.62
C TYR A 59 17.91 17.81 8.61
N PHE A 60 17.27 16.73 9.06
CA PHE A 60 16.46 15.87 8.19
C PHE A 60 15.17 16.54 7.74
N ALA A 61 14.60 17.47 8.53
CA ALA A 61 13.47 18.27 8.08
C ALA A 61 13.80 19.11 6.84
N ARG A 62 14.99 19.73 6.80
CA ARG A 62 15.46 20.47 5.61
C ARG A 62 15.68 19.56 4.41
N LYS A 63 16.25 18.36 4.60
CA LYS A 63 16.37 17.37 3.52
C LYS A 63 14.99 16.96 2.99
N GLY A 64 14.03 16.71 3.87
CA GLY A 64 12.65 16.39 3.51
C GLY A 64 11.96 17.51 2.74
N LEU A 65 12.14 18.76 3.16
CA LEU A 65 11.60 19.93 2.45
C LEU A 65 12.22 20.12 1.07
N ALA A 66 13.54 19.97 0.93
CA ALA A 66 14.24 20.03 -0.36
C ALA A 66 13.70 18.94 -1.32
N ALA A 67 13.59 17.70 -0.84
CA ALA A 67 13.01 16.60 -1.61
C ALA A 67 11.54 16.87 -1.97
N ALA A 68 10.74 17.45 -1.07
CA ALA A 68 9.35 17.80 -1.32
C ALA A 68 9.20 18.87 -2.42
N ASN A 69 10.18 19.75 -2.55
CA ASN A 69 10.29 20.75 -3.62
C ASN A 69 10.81 20.17 -4.95
N GLY A 70 11.11 18.86 -5.00
CA GLY A 70 11.62 18.18 -6.18
C GLY A 70 13.12 18.39 -6.41
N GLU A 71 13.86 18.85 -5.40
CA GLU A 71 15.31 19.01 -5.50
C GLU A 71 16.03 17.64 -5.46
N VAL A 72 17.21 17.58 -6.07
CA VAL A 72 18.07 16.40 -6.01
C VAL A 72 18.80 16.39 -4.67
N VAL A 73 18.32 15.57 -3.75
CA VAL A 73 18.97 15.33 -2.45
C VAL A 73 19.84 14.08 -2.57
N LEU A 74 21.12 14.19 -2.21
CA LEU A 74 22.10 13.09 -2.29
C LEU A 74 22.21 12.32 -0.95
N PRO A 75 22.65 11.04 -0.98
CA PRO A 75 23.03 10.32 0.22
C PRO A 75 24.16 11.04 0.98
N GLU A 76 24.14 10.93 2.31
CA GLU A 76 25.07 11.64 3.21
C GLU A 76 26.52 11.49 2.79
N ASP A 77 27.24 12.60 2.75
CA ASP A 77 28.68 12.59 2.52
C ASP A 77 29.40 12.43 3.85
N LEU A 78 30.08 11.30 4.05
CA LEU A 78 30.79 10.98 5.29
C LEU A 78 31.82 12.03 5.70
N ALA A 79 32.31 12.85 4.76
CA ALA A 79 33.21 13.96 5.08
C ALA A 79 32.56 15.05 5.95
N ASN A 80 31.23 15.06 6.07
CA ASN A 80 30.46 16.00 6.89
C ASN A 80 30.13 15.49 8.30
N TRP A 81 30.55 14.26 8.65
CA TRP A 81 30.15 13.56 9.88
C TRP A 81 31.39 13.08 10.66
N ASP A 82 31.37 13.16 12.00
CA ASP A 82 32.47 12.65 12.85
C ASP A 82 32.36 11.14 13.09
N ILE A 83 32.52 10.36 12.01
CA ILE A 83 32.32 8.90 12.04
C ILE A 83 33.50 8.18 12.71
N PRO A 84 33.25 7.23 13.64
CA PRO A 84 34.28 6.39 14.20
C PRO A 84 35.08 5.65 13.12
N ALA A 85 36.41 5.69 13.20
CA ALA A 85 37.30 5.13 12.17
C ALA A 85 37.00 3.67 11.80
N GLY A 86 36.49 2.87 12.73
CA GLY A 86 36.12 1.47 12.50
C GLY A 86 34.88 1.25 11.62
N MET A 87 34.09 2.29 11.35
CA MET A 87 32.86 2.23 10.54
C MET A 87 33.02 2.87 9.15
N VAL A 88 34.08 3.67 8.95
CA VAL A 88 34.29 4.48 7.74
C VAL A 88 34.36 3.62 6.48
N ASP A 89 35.09 2.50 6.50
CA ASP A 89 35.27 1.65 5.33
C ASP A 89 33.93 1.06 4.84
N GLU A 90 33.11 0.60 5.78
CA GLU A 90 31.82 -0.02 5.48
C GLU A 90 30.82 1.00 4.95
N LEU A 91 30.72 2.16 5.61
CA LEU A 91 29.87 3.25 5.19
C LEU A 91 30.30 3.80 3.82
N SER A 92 31.61 3.91 3.57
CA SER A 92 32.14 4.38 2.28
C SER A 92 31.80 3.43 1.14
N SER A 93 32.01 2.12 1.36
CA SER A 93 31.66 1.09 0.38
C SER A 93 30.15 1.06 0.10
N SER A 94 29.36 1.13 1.16
CA SER A 94 27.90 1.17 1.13
C SER A 94 27.37 2.38 0.36
N ARG A 95 27.91 3.57 0.63
CA ARG A 95 27.57 4.80 -0.09
C ARG A 95 27.86 4.68 -1.58
N SER A 96 29.03 4.14 -1.94
CA SER A 96 29.43 3.96 -3.33
C SER A 96 28.47 3.01 -4.07
N ARG A 97 28.06 1.92 -3.43
CA ARG A 97 27.07 0.98 -3.99
C ARG A 97 25.71 1.64 -4.17
N LEU A 98 25.23 2.36 -3.15
CA LEU A 98 23.99 3.12 -3.21
C LEU A 98 23.98 4.13 -4.36
N ILE A 99 25.02 4.96 -4.48
CA ILE A 99 25.14 5.94 -5.58
C ILE A 99 25.12 5.22 -6.93
N THR A 100 25.84 4.10 -7.06
CA THR A 100 25.87 3.30 -8.30
C THR A 100 24.49 2.83 -8.72
N VAL A 101 23.68 2.29 -7.81
CA VAL A 101 22.32 1.83 -8.16
C VAL A 101 21.37 3.00 -8.44
N LEU A 102 21.47 4.09 -7.67
CA LEU A 102 20.63 5.27 -7.86
C LEU A 102 20.89 5.94 -9.21
N ASP A 103 22.16 6.11 -9.58
CA ASP A 103 22.58 6.67 -10.87
C ASP A 103 22.37 5.66 -12.03
N GLY A 104 22.33 4.37 -11.72
CA GLY A 104 21.96 3.28 -12.63
C GLY A 104 20.47 3.23 -12.99
N GLY A 105 19.66 4.19 -12.53
CA GLY A 105 18.24 4.32 -12.89
C GLY A 105 17.25 3.82 -11.84
N ALA A 106 17.72 3.38 -10.66
CA ALA A 106 16.83 2.93 -9.58
C ALA A 106 15.84 4.02 -9.12
N ARG A 107 16.21 5.30 -9.22
CA ARG A 107 15.31 6.43 -8.92
C ARG A 107 14.04 6.43 -9.77
N ASP A 108 14.12 5.93 -11.01
CA ASP A 108 12.97 5.89 -11.92
C ASP A 108 12.28 4.53 -11.92
N SER A 109 13.06 3.44 -11.86
CA SER A 109 12.52 2.08 -11.97
C SER A 109 11.94 1.53 -10.66
N ASN A 110 12.43 1.98 -9.50
CA ASN A 110 11.92 1.59 -8.19
C ASN A 110 12.01 2.76 -7.18
N PRO A 111 11.26 3.86 -7.43
CA PRO A 111 11.43 5.13 -6.71
C PRO A 111 11.25 5.03 -5.20
N VAL A 112 10.30 4.21 -4.72
CA VAL A 112 10.02 4.05 -3.29
C VAL A 112 11.16 3.31 -2.58
N LEU A 113 11.61 2.19 -3.16
CA LEU A 113 12.71 1.42 -2.58
C LEU A 113 14.04 2.18 -2.63
N ALA A 114 14.29 2.90 -3.74
CA ALA A 114 15.44 3.77 -3.89
C ALA A 114 15.46 4.90 -2.83
N ALA A 115 14.32 5.54 -2.60
CA ALA A 115 14.18 6.57 -1.57
C ALA A 115 14.43 6.01 -0.17
N ARG A 116 13.86 4.84 0.15
CA ARG A 116 14.09 4.15 1.42
C ARG A 116 15.55 3.77 1.62
N ALA A 117 16.20 3.21 0.60
CA ALA A 117 17.61 2.86 0.68
C ALA A 117 18.46 4.10 1.00
N GLN A 118 18.21 5.23 0.33
CA GLN A 118 18.91 6.47 0.62
C GLN A 118 18.63 6.97 2.05
N ALA A 119 17.37 7.04 2.47
CA ALA A 119 17.03 7.53 3.80
C ALA A 119 17.59 6.65 4.93
N ARG A 120 17.65 5.33 4.74
CA ARG A 120 18.24 4.41 5.73
C ARG A 120 19.75 4.43 5.75
N PHE A 121 20.39 4.67 4.61
CA PHE A 121 21.83 4.97 4.60
C PHE A 121 22.11 6.23 5.43
N ASP A 122 21.34 7.30 5.22
CA ASP A 122 21.53 8.55 5.95
C ASP A 122 21.26 8.41 7.45
N CYS A 123 20.22 7.65 7.83
CA CYS A 123 19.99 7.30 9.24
C CYS A 123 21.18 6.53 9.83
N TRP A 124 21.74 5.57 9.10
CA TRP A 124 22.90 4.82 9.59
C TRP A 124 24.12 5.73 9.77
N VAL A 125 24.36 6.69 8.88
CA VAL A 125 25.43 7.68 9.03
C VAL A 125 25.25 8.53 10.28
N GLU A 126 24.06 9.06 10.50
CA GLU A 126 23.77 9.90 11.68
C GLU A 126 23.93 9.11 12.99
N ASN A 127 23.27 7.94 13.11
CA ASN A 127 23.40 7.12 14.31
C ASN A 127 24.84 6.63 14.55
N ALA A 128 25.65 6.48 13.49
CA ALA A 128 27.05 6.09 13.60
C ALA A 128 27.94 7.22 14.14
N GLU A 129 27.63 8.49 13.84
CA GLU A 129 28.29 9.66 14.47
C GLU A 129 28.00 9.68 15.96
N GLU A 130 26.74 9.49 16.33
CA GLU A 130 26.27 9.47 17.71
C GLU A 130 26.92 8.36 18.56
N ASN A 131 27.10 7.17 17.97
CA ASN A 131 27.80 6.02 18.54
C ASN A 131 27.42 5.65 20.00
N HIS A 132 26.18 5.92 20.41
CA HIS A 132 25.69 5.65 21.77
C HIS A 132 24.64 4.52 21.81
N GLU A 133 23.96 4.24 20.70
CA GLU A 133 22.91 3.21 20.60
C GLU A 133 23.19 2.18 19.50
N PRO A 134 23.95 1.10 19.82
CA PRO A 134 24.32 0.08 18.83
C PRO A 134 23.13 -0.58 18.12
N MET A 135 21.97 -0.70 18.79
CA MET A 135 20.78 -1.28 18.17
C MET A 135 20.13 -0.37 17.12
N ALA A 136 20.18 0.95 17.32
CA ALA A 136 19.63 1.92 16.37
C ALA A 136 20.52 2.01 15.11
N ILE A 137 21.84 2.06 15.31
CA ILE A 137 22.84 1.90 14.24
C ILE A 137 22.57 0.63 13.42
N GLN A 138 22.42 -0.51 14.11
CA GLN A 138 22.19 -1.79 13.45
C GLN A 138 20.85 -1.81 12.69
N ALA A 139 19.78 -1.26 13.26
CA ALA A 139 18.47 -1.23 12.60
C ALA A 139 18.51 -0.45 11.28
N CYS A 140 19.09 0.76 11.28
CA CYS A 140 19.21 1.55 10.06
C CYS A 140 20.16 0.91 9.04
N ARG A 141 21.27 0.32 9.48
CA ARG A 141 22.17 -0.46 8.63
C ARG A 141 21.48 -1.65 7.97
N ASP A 142 20.75 -2.45 8.72
CA ASP A 142 20.13 -3.69 8.22
C ASP A 142 18.97 -3.37 7.25
N GLU A 143 18.17 -2.33 7.53
CA GLU A 143 17.14 -1.85 6.60
C GLU A 143 17.74 -1.28 5.32
N PHE A 144 18.86 -0.53 5.42
CA PHE A 144 19.60 -0.04 4.27
C PHE A 144 20.13 -1.20 3.40
N LEU A 145 20.83 -2.17 3.99
CA LEU A 145 21.41 -3.30 3.25
C LEU A 145 20.32 -4.14 2.58
N THR A 146 19.20 -4.36 3.27
CA THR A 146 18.05 -5.07 2.70
C THR A 146 17.49 -4.34 1.47
N ALA A 147 17.34 -3.03 1.54
CA ALA A 147 16.85 -2.24 0.41
C ALA A 147 17.87 -2.19 -0.73
N LEU A 148 19.16 -2.03 -0.42
CA LEU A 148 20.24 -1.99 -1.39
C LEU A 148 20.37 -3.32 -2.14
N GLU A 149 20.33 -4.46 -1.45
CA GLU A 149 20.39 -5.79 -2.09
C GLU A 149 19.25 -5.99 -3.08
N GLN A 150 18.05 -5.52 -2.76
CA GLN A 150 16.91 -5.59 -3.68
C GLN A 150 17.07 -4.67 -4.91
N LEU A 151 17.75 -3.53 -4.76
CA LEU A 151 18.04 -2.60 -5.88
C LEU A 151 19.18 -3.10 -6.76
N GLU A 152 20.14 -3.82 -6.20
CA GLU A 152 21.27 -4.42 -6.93
C GLU A 152 20.89 -5.70 -7.68
N GLN A 153 19.81 -6.36 -7.26
CA GLN A 153 19.30 -7.50 -8.01
C GLN A 153 18.90 -7.07 -9.42
N PRO A 154 19.25 -7.85 -10.46
CA PRO A 154 18.77 -7.59 -11.81
C PRO A 154 17.26 -7.46 -11.74
N ALA A 155 16.72 -6.35 -12.29
CA ALA A 155 15.29 -6.12 -12.31
C ALA A 155 14.61 -7.42 -12.74
N GLN A 156 13.90 -8.07 -11.81
CA GLN A 156 13.01 -9.16 -12.18
C GLN A 156 12.11 -8.56 -13.26
N PRO A 157 11.93 -9.23 -14.42
CA PRO A 157 11.08 -8.71 -15.48
C PRO A 157 9.79 -8.23 -14.82
N ALA A 158 9.49 -6.93 -14.97
CA ALA A 158 8.37 -6.31 -14.29
C ALA A 158 7.18 -7.25 -14.43
N ALA A 159 6.66 -7.75 -13.31
CA ALA A 159 5.46 -8.57 -13.35
C ALA A 159 4.46 -7.79 -14.20
N THR A 160 4.02 -8.37 -15.32
CA THR A 160 2.99 -7.79 -16.16
C THR A 160 1.90 -7.29 -15.22
N PRO A 161 1.44 -6.02 -15.33
CA PRO A 161 0.42 -5.51 -14.42
C PRO A 161 -0.68 -6.56 -14.34
N ALA A 162 -0.95 -7.01 -13.11
CA ALA A 162 -1.93 -8.06 -12.89
C ALA A 162 -3.20 -7.68 -13.65
N PRO A 163 -3.81 -8.61 -14.40
CA PRO A 163 -5.07 -8.33 -15.07
C PRO A 163 -6.03 -7.66 -14.08
N PRO A 164 -6.83 -6.67 -14.51
CA PRO A 164 -7.82 -6.05 -13.63
C PRO A 164 -8.65 -7.16 -12.98
N ALA A 165 -8.91 -7.02 -11.67
CA ALA A 165 -9.72 -7.98 -10.94
C ALA A 165 -11.05 -8.20 -11.69
N PRO A 166 -11.52 -9.46 -11.81
CA PRO A 166 -12.71 -9.74 -12.57
C PRO A 166 -13.93 -9.03 -11.98
N GLU A 167 -14.83 -8.53 -12.84
CA GLU A 167 -16.10 -7.93 -12.41
C GLU A 167 -16.96 -9.00 -11.70
N VAL A 168 -17.44 -8.68 -10.49
CA VAL A 168 -18.28 -9.54 -9.67
C VAL A 168 -19.71 -8.99 -9.66
N TYR A 169 -20.67 -9.80 -10.10
CA TYR A 169 -22.09 -9.48 -10.04
C TYR A 169 -22.70 -10.13 -8.80
N ILE A 170 -23.48 -9.37 -8.03
CA ILE A 170 -24.04 -9.82 -6.76
C ILE A 170 -25.57 -9.93 -6.85
N VAL A 171 -26.10 -11.12 -6.56
CA VAL A 171 -27.53 -11.38 -6.41
C VAL A 171 -27.85 -11.58 -4.93
N LEU A 172 -28.67 -10.71 -4.35
CA LEU A 172 -29.07 -10.80 -2.94
C LEU A 172 -30.34 -11.64 -2.75
N PHE A 173 -30.43 -12.30 -1.59
CA PHE A 173 -31.54 -13.19 -1.23
C PHE A 173 -32.18 -12.79 0.10
N ASP A 174 -33.48 -13.06 0.19
CA ASP A 174 -34.20 -12.92 1.45
C ASP A 174 -33.77 -14.00 2.46
N PHE A 175 -34.09 -13.74 3.72
CA PHE A 175 -33.80 -14.67 4.81
C PHE A 175 -34.48 -16.01 4.56
N ASP A 176 -33.71 -17.10 4.68
CA ASP A 176 -34.19 -18.46 4.50
C ASP A 176 -34.90 -18.73 3.15
N ARG A 177 -34.40 -18.09 2.09
CA ARG A 177 -34.94 -18.18 0.73
C ARG A 177 -33.86 -18.37 -0.31
N ALA A 178 -34.24 -19.08 -1.38
CA ALA A 178 -33.43 -19.30 -2.58
C ALA A 178 -34.14 -18.87 -3.88
N ASN A 179 -35.34 -18.29 -3.78
CA ASN A 179 -36.00 -17.69 -4.93
C ASN A 179 -35.31 -16.37 -5.31
N ILE A 180 -35.09 -16.18 -6.61
CA ILE A 180 -34.54 -14.94 -7.15
C ILE A 180 -35.62 -13.85 -7.06
N ARG A 181 -35.24 -12.70 -6.51
CA ARG A 181 -36.08 -11.50 -6.43
C ARG A 181 -36.02 -10.70 -7.75
N PRO A 182 -36.95 -9.76 -7.99
CA PRO A 182 -36.93 -8.92 -9.20
C PRO A 182 -35.63 -8.12 -9.42
N ASP A 183 -35.01 -7.62 -8.35
CA ASP A 183 -33.71 -6.94 -8.40
C ASP A 183 -32.58 -7.92 -8.76
N GLY A 184 -32.58 -9.12 -8.18
CA GLY A 184 -31.68 -10.20 -8.58
C GLY A 184 -31.82 -10.57 -10.06
N GLN A 185 -33.04 -10.59 -10.59
CA GLN A 185 -33.29 -10.85 -12.01
C GLN A 185 -32.70 -9.74 -12.91
N GLN A 186 -32.71 -8.48 -12.48
CA GLN A 186 -32.07 -7.39 -13.23
C GLN A 186 -30.55 -7.59 -13.31
N VAL A 187 -29.91 -8.05 -12.23
CA VAL A 187 -28.48 -8.38 -12.22
C VAL A 187 -28.18 -9.53 -13.18
N ILE A 188 -29.00 -10.60 -13.15
CA ILE A 188 -28.85 -11.74 -14.06
C ILE A 188 -28.99 -11.30 -15.52
N ASN A 189 -29.94 -10.41 -15.83
CA ASN A 189 -30.10 -9.89 -17.18
C ASN A 189 -28.87 -9.12 -17.66
N ARG A 190 -28.18 -8.39 -16.76
CA ARG A 190 -26.92 -7.73 -17.08
C ARG A 190 -25.80 -8.75 -17.32
N VAL A 191 -25.68 -9.78 -16.48
CA VAL A 191 -24.72 -10.89 -16.69
C VAL A 191 -24.92 -11.53 -18.06
N LEU A 192 -26.16 -11.78 -18.46
CA LEU A 192 -26.47 -12.36 -19.78
C LEU A 192 -26.03 -11.45 -20.94
N ALA A 193 -26.25 -10.14 -20.82
CA ALA A 193 -25.80 -9.16 -21.82
C ALA A 193 -24.27 -9.13 -21.92
N ASP A 194 -23.59 -9.09 -20.78
CA ASP A 194 -22.12 -9.01 -20.71
C ASP A 194 -21.46 -10.33 -21.15
N ALA A 195 -22.05 -11.48 -20.80
CA ALA A 195 -21.60 -12.79 -21.24
C ALA A 195 -21.71 -12.94 -22.76
N LYS A 196 -22.79 -12.45 -23.36
CA LYS A 196 -22.97 -12.43 -24.82
C LYS A 196 -21.94 -11.55 -25.51
N ALA A 197 -21.59 -10.40 -24.94
CA ALA A 197 -20.55 -9.53 -25.48
C ALA A 197 -19.16 -10.19 -25.49
N LYS A 198 -18.91 -11.10 -24.53
CA LYS A 198 -17.68 -11.92 -24.44
C LYS A 198 -17.70 -13.19 -25.30
N GLY A 199 -18.81 -13.49 -25.98
CA GLY A 199 -18.94 -14.65 -26.87
C GLY A 199 -19.26 -15.95 -26.13
N THR A 200 -18.23 -16.67 -25.64
CA THR A 200 -18.41 -17.98 -24.96
C THR A 200 -17.62 -18.04 -23.65
N PRO A 201 -17.96 -17.20 -22.64
CA PRO A 201 -17.20 -17.19 -21.40
C PRO A 201 -17.52 -18.39 -20.51
N GLN A 202 -16.59 -18.72 -19.61
CA GLN A 202 -16.87 -19.57 -18.46
C GLN A 202 -17.42 -18.68 -17.33
N ILE A 203 -18.43 -19.17 -16.62
CA ILE A 203 -19.12 -18.44 -15.56
C ILE A 203 -19.02 -19.23 -14.27
N SER A 204 -18.51 -18.61 -13.22
CA SER A 204 -18.58 -19.16 -11.87
C SER A 204 -19.74 -18.53 -11.10
N VAL A 205 -20.48 -19.35 -10.37
CA VAL A 205 -21.65 -18.97 -9.57
C VAL A 205 -21.45 -19.53 -8.17
N THR A 206 -21.17 -18.65 -7.21
CA THR A 206 -20.82 -19.02 -5.83
C THR A 206 -21.89 -18.50 -4.88
N GLY A 207 -22.53 -19.41 -4.14
CA GLY A 207 -23.55 -19.06 -3.16
C GLY A 207 -22.98 -18.90 -1.76
N HIS A 208 -23.55 -17.96 -1.00
CA HIS A 208 -23.23 -17.68 0.40
C HIS A 208 -24.52 -17.58 1.26
N ALA A 209 -24.37 -17.73 2.56
CA ALA A 209 -25.40 -17.59 3.57
C ALA A 209 -24.91 -16.75 4.76
N ASP A 210 -25.85 -16.21 5.54
CA ASP A 210 -25.54 -15.57 6.82
C ASP A 210 -25.42 -16.61 7.94
N ARG A 211 -24.88 -16.21 9.09
CA ARG A 211 -24.54 -17.12 10.20
C ARG A 211 -25.73 -17.43 11.12
N ALA A 212 -26.96 -17.20 10.67
CA ALA A 212 -28.15 -17.26 11.51
C ALA A 212 -28.68 -18.68 11.76
N GLY A 213 -28.31 -19.63 10.91
CA GLY A 213 -28.69 -21.05 10.99
C GLY A 213 -27.48 -21.98 11.21
N PRO A 214 -27.71 -23.30 11.30
CA PRO A 214 -26.64 -24.29 11.35
C PRO A 214 -25.75 -24.27 10.09
N ALA A 215 -24.44 -24.53 10.24
CA ALA A 215 -23.47 -24.45 9.15
C ALA A 215 -23.80 -25.39 7.96
N ASP A 216 -24.24 -26.62 8.22
CA ASP A 216 -24.64 -27.60 7.21
C ASP A 216 -25.89 -27.15 6.43
N TYR A 217 -26.86 -26.57 7.16
CA TYR A 217 -28.03 -25.95 6.57
C TYR A 217 -27.66 -24.77 5.67
N ASN A 218 -26.77 -23.89 6.15
CA ASN A 218 -26.30 -22.73 5.42
C ASN A 218 -25.52 -23.10 4.17
N LEU A 219 -24.68 -24.15 4.23
CA LEU A 219 -24.02 -24.72 3.07
C LEU A 219 -25.04 -25.20 2.03
N ALA A 220 -26.02 -26.01 2.43
CA ALA A 220 -27.06 -26.50 1.54
C ALA A 220 -27.92 -25.36 0.95
N LEU A 221 -28.25 -24.34 1.74
CA LEU A 221 -29.01 -23.17 1.28
C LEU A 221 -28.21 -22.34 0.26
N SER A 222 -26.92 -22.15 0.51
CA SER A 222 -26.01 -21.44 -0.39
C SER A 222 -25.93 -22.13 -1.76
N LEU A 223 -25.83 -23.47 -1.78
CA LEU A 223 -25.86 -24.26 -3.02
C LEU A 223 -27.19 -24.12 -3.76
N ARG A 224 -28.33 -24.15 -3.06
CA ARG A 224 -29.65 -23.94 -3.68
C ARG A 224 -29.77 -22.56 -4.34
N ARG A 225 -29.23 -21.52 -3.71
CA ARG A 225 -29.19 -20.16 -4.28
C ARG A 225 -28.34 -20.11 -5.55
N ALA A 226 -27.15 -20.70 -5.49
CA ALA A 226 -26.24 -20.76 -6.64
C ALA A 226 -26.87 -21.55 -7.80
N ASP A 227 -27.53 -22.68 -7.53
CA ASP A 227 -28.25 -23.42 -8.58
C ASP A 227 -29.44 -22.63 -9.14
N ALA A 228 -30.21 -21.93 -8.31
CA ALA A 228 -31.29 -21.06 -8.80
C ALA A 228 -30.78 -20.01 -9.81
N VAL A 229 -29.64 -19.38 -9.51
CA VAL A 229 -28.97 -18.44 -10.43
C VAL A 229 -28.48 -19.16 -11.69
N ARG A 230 -27.86 -20.34 -11.56
CA ARG A 230 -27.47 -21.15 -12.72
C ARG A 230 -28.66 -21.47 -13.63
N GLN A 231 -29.79 -21.90 -13.08
CA GLN A 231 -31.00 -22.19 -13.86
C GLN A 231 -31.51 -20.95 -14.60
N ALA A 232 -31.48 -19.78 -13.95
CA ALA A 232 -31.87 -18.53 -14.59
C ALA A 232 -30.91 -18.13 -15.74
N LEU A 233 -29.60 -18.35 -15.58
CA LEU A 233 -28.62 -18.13 -16.65
C LEU A 233 -28.81 -19.10 -17.82
N ILE A 234 -29.11 -20.37 -17.53
CA ILE A 234 -29.42 -21.38 -18.56
C ILE A 234 -30.69 -21.01 -19.32
N ALA A 235 -31.75 -20.59 -18.62
CA ALA A 235 -32.98 -20.10 -19.23
C ALA A 235 -32.73 -18.85 -20.11
N GLY A 236 -31.71 -18.06 -19.76
CA GLY A 236 -31.22 -16.92 -20.54
C GLY A 236 -30.34 -17.29 -21.75
N GLY A 237 -30.04 -18.56 -21.95
CA GLY A 237 -29.31 -19.08 -23.12
C GLY A 237 -27.83 -19.38 -22.90
N ILE A 238 -27.31 -19.31 -21.68
CA ILE A 238 -25.96 -19.78 -21.36
C ILE A 238 -25.96 -21.31 -21.30
N SER A 239 -24.98 -21.96 -21.92
CA SER A 239 -24.91 -23.42 -21.89
C SER A 239 -24.49 -23.92 -20.51
N ALA A 240 -25.07 -25.04 -20.07
CA ALA A 240 -24.87 -25.55 -18.71
C ALA A 240 -23.42 -25.96 -18.39
N ASP A 241 -22.66 -26.35 -19.41
CA ASP A 241 -21.23 -26.69 -19.36
C ASP A 241 -20.31 -25.46 -19.21
N GLN A 242 -20.85 -24.26 -19.44
CA GLN A 242 -20.14 -22.99 -19.22
C GLN A 242 -20.32 -22.48 -17.79
N ILE A 243 -21.10 -23.15 -16.93
CA ILE A 243 -21.44 -22.66 -15.60
C ILE A 243 -20.93 -23.63 -14.54
N THR A 244 -20.00 -23.16 -13.71
CA THR A 244 -19.55 -23.86 -12.51
C THR A 244 -20.28 -23.31 -11.28
N VAL A 245 -20.89 -24.20 -10.50
CA VAL A 245 -21.60 -23.86 -9.26
C VAL A 245 -20.81 -24.29 -8.04
N SER A 246 -20.72 -23.42 -7.05
CA SER A 246 -20.21 -23.75 -5.72
C SER A 246 -21.04 -23.09 -4.62
N GLY A 247 -20.96 -23.64 -3.41
CA GLY A 247 -21.59 -23.08 -2.23
C GLY A 247 -20.56 -23.01 -1.11
N ARG A 248 -20.51 -21.85 -0.44
CA ARG A 248 -19.57 -21.55 0.64
C ARG A 248 -20.23 -21.52 2.01
N GLY A 249 -21.54 -21.74 2.06
CA GLY A 249 -22.31 -21.60 3.29
C GLY A 249 -22.03 -20.26 3.95
N GLU A 250 -21.57 -20.32 5.19
CA GLU A 250 -21.27 -19.15 6.03
C GLU A 250 -19.77 -18.88 6.23
N GLU A 251 -18.91 -19.60 5.49
CA GLU A 251 -17.44 -19.58 5.68
C GLU A 251 -16.78 -18.32 5.10
N GLU A 252 -17.41 -17.70 4.10
CA GLU A 252 -16.89 -16.51 3.39
C GLU A 252 -17.90 -15.34 3.45
N PRO A 253 -18.06 -14.70 4.63
CA PRO A 253 -18.98 -13.58 4.79
C PRO A 253 -18.45 -12.32 4.08
N ALA A 254 -19.33 -11.57 3.43
CA ALA A 254 -19.01 -10.23 2.91
C ALA A 254 -18.86 -9.21 4.05
N VAL A 255 -19.68 -9.37 5.09
CA VAL A 255 -19.62 -8.58 6.33
C VAL A 255 -19.39 -9.56 7.48
N PRO A 256 -18.25 -9.48 8.19
CA PRO A 256 -18.01 -10.34 9.35
C PRO A 256 -19.10 -10.17 10.41
N THR A 257 -19.71 -11.28 10.85
CA THR A 257 -20.72 -11.30 11.92
C THR A 257 -20.48 -12.44 12.90
N PRO A 258 -20.93 -12.32 14.16
CA PRO A 258 -21.02 -13.46 15.08
C PRO A 258 -22.00 -14.55 14.60
N ASP A 259 -21.91 -15.73 15.22
CA ASP A 259 -22.88 -16.82 15.04
C ASP A 259 -24.28 -16.40 15.52
N GLY A 260 -25.32 -16.87 14.83
CA GLY A 260 -26.71 -16.53 15.08
C GLY A 260 -27.16 -15.19 14.50
N VAL A 261 -26.25 -14.41 13.90
CA VAL A 261 -26.57 -13.07 13.37
C VAL A 261 -27.02 -13.15 11.92
N ARG A 262 -28.15 -12.48 11.64
CA ARG A 262 -28.67 -12.27 10.28
C ARG A 262 -27.99 -11.07 9.65
N GLU A 263 -27.55 -11.22 8.41
CA GLU A 263 -26.90 -10.15 7.65
C GLU A 263 -27.26 -10.29 6.16
N GLN A 264 -27.86 -9.25 5.58
CA GLN A 264 -28.35 -9.30 4.20
C GLN A 264 -27.22 -9.38 3.18
N ALA A 265 -26.12 -8.66 3.40
CA ALA A 265 -24.97 -8.71 2.51
C ALA A 265 -24.37 -10.12 2.41
N ASN A 266 -24.52 -10.95 3.45
CA ASN A 266 -24.01 -12.32 3.46
C ASN A 266 -24.95 -13.31 2.74
N ARG A 267 -26.22 -12.97 2.56
CA ARG A 267 -27.20 -13.78 1.81
C ARG A 267 -27.12 -13.46 0.32
N ARG A 268 -26.05 -13.91 -0.33
CA ARG A 268 -25.74 -13.54 -1.71
C ARG A 268 -25.32 -14.70 -2.58
N VAL A 269 -25.38 -14.48 -3.88
CA VAL A 269 -24.63 -15.24 -4.89
C VAL A 269 -23.72 -14.27 -5.63
N GLU A 270 -22.46 -14.65 -5.78
CA GLU A 270 -21.48 -13.97 -6.61
C GLU A 270 -21.39 -14.67 -7.97
N ILE A 271 -21.38 -13.88 -9.04
CA ILE A 271 -21.24 -14.36 -10.41
C ILE A 271 -20.01 -13.69 -11.01
N ILE A 272 -19.11 -14.49 -11.58
CA ILE A 272 -17.90 -13.99 -12.25
C ILE A 272 -17.84 -14.57 -13.66
N ILE A 273 -17.68 -13.69 -14.65
CA ILE A 273 -17.51 -14.04 -16.07
C ILE A 273 -16.02 -14.03 -16.41
N GLN A 274 -15.45 -15.20 -16.70
CA GLN A 274 -14.04 -15.41 -17.04
C GLN A 274 -13.74 -15.02 -18.49
#